data_AF-A0A1E7EJM0-F1
#
_entry.id   AF-A0A1E7EJM0-F1
#
_cell.length_a   1.000
_cell.length_b   1.000
_cell.length_c   1.000
_cell.angle_alpha   90.00
_cell.angle_beta   90.00
_cell.angle_gamma   90.00
#
_symmetry.space_group_name_H-M   'P 1'
#
loop_
_entity.id
_entity.type
_entity.pdbx_description
1 polymer ?
#
loop_
_entity_poly.entity_id
_entity_poly.type
_entity_poly.pdbx_seq_one_letter_code
_entity_poly.pdbx_strand_id
1 'polypeptide(L)'
;MKSTKDSNIPTQQTSDLSAYELLRLEKIRRNEARLEALGLGGSSFFGSSISGGAKNSDKVSSTKKKRRSSANNHRTDRRRQQQRPKTLPTRSSKRLKGQKAPKVDENTINFCDDDNDNDGHANDAVDDEEEKKNVPHVICYTHLPKDPDQLDDDEFQVYANLRSWRLRRKNELEVEPYKICQNRTLCELIRRVRNDCLWGASSSSASNNNNDTTNERNEEDVANELVDCWGLGPSKVAAGGFGWEMMAVIGQDENMKLLEKSRESTKQNKK
;
A
#
# COMPACT_ATOMS: atom_id res chain seq x y z
N MET A 1 -66.00 16.57 14.92
CA MET A 1 -65.73 16.29 13.49
C MET A 1 -64.47 17.04 13.07
N LYS A 2 -63.29 16.42 13.13
CA LYS A 2 -62.04 16.96 12.58
C LYS A 2 -61.49 15.92 11.61
N SER A 3 -61.51 16.29 10.34
CA SER A 3 -61.08 15.49 9.19
C SER A 3 -59.56 15.37 9.18
N THR A 4 -59.07 14.13 9.24
CA THR A 4 -57.68 13.74 9.00
C THR A 4 -57.40 13.84 7.50
N LYS A 5 -56.40 14.64 7.13
CA LYS A 5 -55.83 14.69 5.77
C LYS A 5 -54.88 13.51 5.62
N ASP A 6 -55.33 12.49 4.91
CA ASP A 6 -54.47 11.40 4.46
C ASP A 6 -53.49 11.91 3.40
N SER A 7 -52.20 11.74 3.69
CA SER A 7 -51.10 12.08 2.81
C SER A 7 -50.91 10.96 1.79
N ASN A 8 -51.13 11.32 0.53
CA ASN A 8 -50.99 10.47 -0.64
C ASN A 8 -49.49 10.21 -0.89
N ILE A 9 -48.97 9.05 -0.48
CA ILE A 9 -47.59 8.61 -0.78
C ILE A 9 -47.62 7.96 -2.17
N PRO A 10 -46.90 8.49 -3.17
CA PRO A 10 -46.81 7.85 -4.48
C PRO A 10 -45.89 6.63 -4.39
N THR A 11 -46.47 5.45 -4.21
CA THR A 11 -45.84 4.15 -4.45
C THR A 11 -45.68 3.95 -5.95
N GLN A 12 -44.58 4.45 -6.54
CA GLN A 12 -44.22 4.13 -7.92
C GLN A 12 -42.76 3.68 -8.03
N GLN A 13 -42.60 2.46 -8.58
CA GLN A 13 -41.41 1.89 -9.22
C GLN A 13 -40.27 1.40 -8.30
N THR A 14 -40.46 0.24 -7.67
CA THR A 14 -39.35 -0.55 -7.07
C THR A 14 -39.13 -1.90 -7.77
N SER A 15 -39.84 -2.19 -8.85
CA SER A 15 -39.94 -3.55 -9.39
C SER A 15 -38.83 -3.95 -10.39
N ASP A 16 -37.99 -3.01 -10.84
CA ASP A 16 -36.97 -3.28 -11.88
C ASP A 16 -35.52 -3.00 -11.42
N LEU A 17 -35.27 -2.92 -10.11
CA LEU A 17 -33.90 -2.74 -9.61
C LEU A 17 -33.18 -4.09 -9.52
N SER A 18 -31.96 -4.15 -10.04
CA SER A 18 -31.09 -5.32 -9.88
C SER A 18 -30.77 -5.57 -8.40
N ALA A 19 -30.51 -6.82 -8.01
CA ALA A 19 -30.11 -7.19 -6.64
C ALA A 19 -28.93 -6.34 -6.12
N TYR A 20 -28.01 -5.96 -7.03
CA TYR A 20 -26.91 -5.05 -6.72
C TYR A 20 -27.38 -3.64 -6.38
N GLU A 21 -28.36 -3.10 -7.10
CA GLU A 21 -28.86 -1.74 -6.90
C GLU A 21 -29.62 -1.61 -5.58
N LEU A 22 -30.37 -2.65 -5.19
CA LEU A 22 -31.02 -2.72 -3.88
C LEU A 22 -29.98 -2.65 -2.75
N LEU A 23 -28.91 -3.44 -2.84
CA LEU A 23 -27.84 -3.46 -1.84
C LEU A 23 -27.08 -2.13 -1.80
N ARG A 24 -26.89 -1.49 -2.96
CA ARG A 24 -26.27 -0.15 -3.06
C ARG A 24 -27.14 0.91 -2.40
N LEU A 25 -28.46 0.90 -2.63
CA LEU A 25 -29.40 1.85 -2.02
C LEU A 25 -29.50 1.66 -0.50
N GLU A 26 -29.46 0.41 -0.02
CA GLU A 26 -29.41 0.11 1.41
C GLU A 26 -28.15 0.69 2.07
N LYS A 27 -26.98 0.52 1.44
CA LYS A 27 -25.72 1.13 1.91
C LYS A 27 -25.79 2.66 1.93
N ILE A 28 -26.36 3.28 0.89
CA ILE A 28 -26.55 4.74 0.83
C ILE A 28 -27.41 5.21 2.01
N ARG A 29 -28.57 4.57 2.24
CA ARG A 29 -29.47 4.92 3.35
C ARG A 29 -28.80 4.77 4.72
N ARG A 30 -28.01 3.72 4.92
CA ARG A 30 -27.26 3.50 6.17
C ARG A 30 -26.24 4.61 6.42
N ASN A 31 -25.54 5.04 5.37
CA ASN A 31 -24.55 6.11 5.44
C ASN A 31 -25.22 7.46 5.69
N GLU A 32 -26.34 7.76 5.03
CA GLU A 32 -27.13 8.97 5.27
C GLU A 32 -27.59 9.05 6.73
N ALA A 33 -28.16 7.97 7.28
CA ALA A 33 -28.56 7.91 8.68
C ALA A 33 -27.38 8.10 9.66
N ARG A 34 -26.20 7.56 9.32
CA ARG A 34 -24.98 7.76 10.12
C ARG A 34 -24.49 9.20 10.07
N LEU A 35 -24.57 9.84 8.91
CA LEU A 35 -24.20 11.25 8.74
C LEU A 35 -25.18 12.17 9.47
N GLU A 36 -26.48 11.87 9.45
CA GLU A 36 -27.49 12.57 10.25
C GLU A 36 -27.22 12.43 11.75
N ALA A 37 -26.93 11.22 12.22
CA ALA A 37 -26.59 10.97 13.63
C ALA A 37 -25.34 11.74 14.09
N LEU A 38 -24.43 12.05 13.17
CA LEU A 38 -23.22 12.85 13.43
C LEU A 38 -23.45 14.37 13.24
N GLY A 39 -24.66 14.80 12.88
CA GLY A 39 -24.96 16.21 12.60
C GLY A 39 -24.37 16.74 11.29
N LEU A 40 -23.94 15.84 10.40
CA LEU A 40 -23.35 16.13 9.08
C LEU A 40 -24.36 15.97 7.92
N GLY A 41 -25.54 15.42 8.21
CA GLY A 41 -26.65 15.29 7.26
C GLY A 41 -27.38 16.62 7.09
N GLY A 42 -26.83 17.53 6.30
CA GLY A 42 -27.47 18.82 6.04
C GLY A 42 -26.98 19.46 4.74
N SER A 43 -27.90 19.63 3.80
CA SER A 43 -27.77 20.32 2.51
C SER A 43 -27.48 21.83 2.61
N SER A 44 -26.76 22.25 3.65
CA SER A 44 -26.61 23.65 4.04
C SER A 44 -25.16 24.15 4.01
N PHE A 45 -24.17 23.29 3.71
CA PHE A 45 -22.76 23.67 3.81
C PHE A 45 -22.13 24.25 2.53
N PHE A 46 -22.86 24.27 1.41
CA PHE A 46 -22.45 24.95 0.17
C PHE A 46 -23.64 25.76 -0.37
N GLY A 47 -23.90 26.96 0.15
CA GLY A 47 -24.99 27.78 -0.41
C GLY A 47 -25.27 29.16 0.18
N SER A 48 -24.63 29.60 1.26
CA SER A 48 -24.89 30.93 1.84
C SER A 48 -23.64 31.80 1.89
N SER A 49 -23.29 32.42 0.76
CA SER A 49 -22.60 33.72 0.73
C SER A 49 -22.46 34.23 -0.71
N ILE A 50 -23.26 35.24 -1.03
CA ILE A 50 -23.08 36.36 -1.99
C ILE A 50 -24.47 36.74 -2.50
N SER A 51 -25.21 37.47 -1.67
CA SER A 51 -26.36 38.28 -2.07
C SER A 51 -25.85 39.65 -2.52
N GLY A 52 -25.39 39.73 -3.77
CA GLY A 52 -25.22 40.98 -4.52
C GLY A 52 -26.31 41.06 -5.58
N GLY A 53 -27.26 41.97 -5.40
CA GLY A 53 -28.48 42.05 -6.22
C GLY A 53 -28.25 42.49 -7.66
N ALA A 54 -29.14 42.07 -8.56
CA ALA A 54 -29.61 42.87 -9.69
C ALA A 54 -30.91 42.27 -10.26
N LYS A 55 -31.81 43.18 -10.62
CA LYS A 55 -33.17 42.99 -11.11
C LYS A 55 -33.19 42.66 -12.61
N ASN A 56 -34.24 41.96 -13.05
CA ASN A 56 -35.00 42.07 -14.33
C ASN A 56 -35.44 40.67 -14.80
N SER A 57 -36.72 40.32 -14.65
CA SER A 57 -37.89 40.66 -15.50
C SER A 57 -38.05 39.73 -16.71
N ASP A 58 -39.23 39.09 -16.72
CA ASP A 58 -40.09 38.84 -17.87
C ASP A 58 -39.94 37.59 -18.78
N LYS A 59 -41.11 36.91 -18.83
CA LYS A 59 -41.80 36.34 -20.00
C LYS A 59 -41.51 34.90 -20.46
N VAL A 60 -42.32 33.99 -19.91
CA VAL A 60 -43.40 33.23 -20.59
C VAL A 60 -43.36 33.14 -22.13
N SER A 61 -43.25 31.92 -22.67
CA SER A 61 -44.06 31.30 -23.76
C SER A 61 -43.36 29.99 -24.19
N SER A 62 -43.92 28.81 -23.93
CA SER A 62 -44.96 28.05 -24.65
C SER A 62 -44.56 27.51 -26.04
N THR A 63 -45.00 26.26 -26.31
CA THR A 63 -45.02 25.51 -27.59
C THR A 63 -43.71 24.80 -27.99
N LYS A 64 -43.67 23.63 -28.66
CA LYS A 64 -44.67 22.66 -29.14
C LYS A 64 -43.95 21.34 -29.47
N LYS A 65 -44.50 20.25 -28.95
CA LYS A 65 -44.76 18.93 -29.58
C LYS A 65 -44.35 18.79 -31.07
N LYS A 66 -43.49 17.81 -31.39
CA LYS A 66 -43.57 17.08 -32.68
C LYS A 66 -43.05 15.64 -32.56
N ARG A 67 -44.02 14.70 -32.55
CA ARG A 67 -43.86 13.27 -32.84
C ARG A 67 -43.77 13.09 -34.35
N ARG A 68 -42.81 12.29 -34.84
CA ARG A 68 -42.88 11.39 -36.02
C ARG A 68 -41.81 10.31 -35.76
N SER A 69 -42.08 9.02 -35.54
CA SER A 69 -42.39 7.97 -36.53
C SER A 69 -41.54 8.15 -37.80
N SER A 70 -40.77 7.21 -38.34
CA SER A 70 -40.90 5.75 -38.35
C SER A 70 -39.77 5.21 -39.26
N ALA A 71 -39.36 3.97 -38.98
CA ALA A 71 -38.96 2.94 -39.94
C ALA A 71 -37.69 3.12 -40.83
N ASN A 72 -36.91 2.04 -40.74
CA ASN A 72 -36.23 1.33 -41.81
C ASN A 72 -34.91 1.85 -42.40
N ASN A 73 -33.94 0.95 -42.24
CA ASN A 73 -33.09 0.36 -43.26
C ASN A 73 -31.58 0.65 -43.23
N HIS A 74 -30.89 -0.49 -43.39
CA HIS A 74 -29.55 -0.71 -43.90
C HIS A 74 -28.35 -0.57 -42.97
N ARG A 75 -27.96 -1.77 -42.48
CA ARG A 75 -26.60 -2.32 -42.63
C ARG A 75 -25.74 -1.50 -43.58
N THR A 76 -24.74 -0.80 -43.04
CA THR A 76 -23.43 -0.69 -43.69
C THR A 76 -22.35 -0.95 -42.65
N ASP A 77 -21.77 -2.11 -42.83
CA ASP A 77 -20.41 -2.46 -42.51
C ASP A 77 -19.45 -1.30 -42.89
N ARG A 78 -18.69 -0.76 -41.92
CA ARG A 78 -17.26 -0.44 -42.07
C ARG A 78 -16.69 0.39 -40.91
N ARG A 79 -15.47 -0.02 -40.57
CA ARG A 79 -14.39 0.76 -39.92
C ARG A 79 -14.55 1.06 -38.44
N ARG A 80 -14.14 0.05 -37.66
CA ARG A 80 -13.16 0.10 -36.57
C ARG A 80 -12.32 1.40 -36.53
N GLN A 81 -12.90 2.49 -36.04
CA GLN A 81 -12.15 3.64 -35.53
C GLN A 81 -11.72 3.28 -34.11
N GLN A 82 -10.43 2.98 -33.96
CA GLN A 82 -9.79 2.85 -32.66
C GLN A 82 -9.99 4.17 -31.92
N GLN A 83 -10.85 4.15 -30.90
CA GLN A 83 -10.91 5.25 -29.94
C GLN A 83 -9.60 5.26 -29.17
N ARG A 84 -8.73 6.20 -29.52
CA ARG A 84 -7.56 6.53 -28.70
C ARG A 84 -8.06 6.96 -27.31
N PRO A 85 -7.51 6.42 -26.21
CA PRO A 85 -7.92 6.83 -24.87
C PRO A 85 -7.63 8.32 -24.68
N LYS A 86 -8.62 9.03 -24.12
CA LYS A 86 -8.50 10.43 -23.71
C LYS A 86 -7.39 10.53 -22.65
N THR A 87 -6.25 11.09 -23.04
CA THR A 87 -5.15 11.37 -22.12
C THR A 87 -5.60 12.38 -21.07
N LEU A 88 -5.37 12.04 -19.79
CA LEU A 88 -5.59 12.94 -18.66
C LEU A 88 -4.81 14.25 -18.84
N PRO A 89 -5.34 15.39 -18.38
CA PRO A 89 -4.62 16.66 -18.44
C PRO A 89 -3.36 16.59 -17.58
N THR A 90 -2.20 16.56 -18.23
CA THR A 90 -0.89 16.70 -17.58
C THR A 90 -0.76 18.12 -17.03
N ARG A 91 -0.83 18.23 -15.71
CA ARG A 91 -0.51 19.45 -14.96
C ARG A 91 0.96 19.79 -15.18
N SER A 92 1.22 20.65 -16.16
CA SER A 92 2.52 21.28 -16.43
C SER A 92 2.98 22.08 -15.20
N SER A 93 3.90 21.53 -14.40
CA SER A 93 4.58 22.27 -13.32
C SER A 93 5.67 23.16 -13.91
N LYS A 94 5.28 24.36 -14.31
CA LYS A 94 6.21 25.46 -14.58
C LYS A 94 6.77 25.96 -13.25
N ARG A 95 8.09 25.82 -13.10
CA ARG A 95 9.01 26.67 -12.30
C ARG A 95 8.94 26.57 -10.77
N LEU A 96 9.86 25.79 -10.19
CA LEU A 96 10.69 26.25 -9.07
C LEU A 96 12.13 26.34 -9.59
N LYS A 97 12.46 27.51 -10.14
CA LYS A 97 13.80 27.89 -10.56
C LYS A 97 14.42 28.65 -9.38
N GLY A 98 15.46 28.09 -8.78
CA GLY A 98 16.38 28.84 -7.92
C GLY A 98 16.19 28.67 -6.41
N GLN A 99 16.68 27.57 -5.87
CA GLN A 99 17.39 27.61 -4.59
C GLN A 99 18.73 26.91 -4.78
N LYS A 100 19.81 27.64 -4.53
CA LYS A 100 21.19 27.14 -4.55
C LYS A 100 21.33 26.10 -3.44
N ALA A 101 21.72 24.88 -3.79
CA ALA A 101 22.14 23.89 -2.82
C ALA A 101 23.42 24.38 -2.10
N PRO A 102 23.51 24.20 -0.77
CA PRO A 102 24.77 24.38 -0.05
C PRO A 102 25.80 23.36 -0.56
N LYS A 103 27.03 23.84 -0.80
CA LYS A 103 28.17 22.99 -1.13
C LYS A 103 28.45 22.12 0.10
N VAL A 104 28.27 20.82 -0.04
CA VAL A 104 28.74 19.83 0.94
C VAL A 104 30.15 19.46 0.49
N ASP A 105 31.09 19.58 1.41
CA ASP A 105 32.50 19.30 1.19
C ASP A 105 32.70 17.84 0.74
N GLU A 106 33.36 17.69 -0.41
CA GLU A 106 33.82 16.43 -0.98
C GLU A 106 34.92 15.86 -0.09
N ASN A 107 34.56 15.10 0.95
CA ASN A 107 35.56 14.37 1.72
C ASN A 107 35.01 13.11 2.43
N THR A 108 34.19 12.29 1.76
CA THR A 108 34.08 10.85 2.08
C THR A 108 33.43 10.08 0.91
N ILE A 109 34.14 9.96 -0.21
CA ILE A 109 33.83 8.93 -1.23
C ILE A 109 34.86 7.83 -1.00
N ASN A 110 34.45 6.77 -0.31
CA ASN A 110 35.19 5.50 -0.32
C ASN A 110 34.99 4.88 -1.70
N PHE A 111 35.90 5.26 -2.59
CA PHE A 111 36.17 4.64 -3.88
C PHE A 111 36.89 3.32 -3.57
N CYS A 112 36.23 2.18 -3.76
CA CYS A 112 36.93 0.90 -3.85
C CYS A 112 37.31 0.73 -5.32
N ASP A 113 38.54 1.16 -5.63
CA ASP A 113 39.22 0.88 -6.88
C ASP A 113 39.37 -0.64 -7.07
N ASP A 114 38.96 -1.03 -8.26
CA ASP A 114 39.22 -2.26 -8.96
C ASP A 114 40.69 -2.26 -9.47
N ASP A 115 41.22 -3.45 -9.74
CA ASP A 115 42.51 -3.73 -10.39
C ASP A 115 43.83 -3.47 -9.62
N ASN A 116 44.43 -4.53 -9.08
CA ASN A 116 45.87 -4.72 -9.24
C ASN A 116 46.24 -6.21 -9.29
N ASP A 117 46.49 -6.68 -10.52
CA ASP A 117 47.30 -7.85 -10.82
C ASP A 117 48.72 -7.66 -10.26
N ASN A 118 49.22 -8.59 -9.44
CA ASN A 118 50.67 -8.81 -9.38
C ASN A 118 51.02 -10.23 -8.93
N ASP A 119 51.70 -10.90 -9.87
CA ASP A 119 52.60 -12.05 -9.81
C ASP A 119 52.89 -12.74 -8.46
N GLY A 120 52.67 -14.06 -8.48
CA GLY A 120 53.80 -14.99 -8.52
C GLY A 120 54.71 -15.05 -7.30
N HIS A 121 54.26 -15.74 -6.24
CA HIS A 121 55.20 -16.41 -5.34
C HIS A 121 54.71 -17.83 -5.01
N ALA A 122 55.30 -18.81 -5.68
CA ALA A 122 55.33 -20.17 -5.19
C ALA A 122 56.15 -20.19 -3.89
N ASN A 123 55.54 -20.59 -2.78
CA ASN A 123 56.19 -21.30 -1.69
C ASN A 123 55.15 -21.98 -0.79
N ASP A 124 55.41 -23.27 -0.62
CA ASP A 124 55.21 -24.06 0.59
C ASP A 124 53.80 -24.50 0.99
N ALA A 125 53.60 -25.81 0.83
CA ALA A 125 52.46 -26.55 1.31
C ALA A 125 52.53 -26.66 2.83
N VAL A 126 51.80 -25.80 3.52
CA VAL A 126 51.42 -26.03 4.91
C VAL A 126 49.93 -26.34 4.92
N ASP A 127 49.68 -27.61 5.23
CA ASP A 127 48.40 -28.22 5.58
C ASP A 127 47.83 -27.51 6.82
N ASP A 128 47.04 -26.46 6.58
CA ASP A 128 46.31 -25.69 7.60
C ASP A 128 44.80 -25.76 7.27
N GLU A 129 44.28 -26.98 7.37
CA GLU A 129 42.85 -27.26 7.44
C GLU A 129 42.29 -26.73 8.78
N GLU A 130 41.21 -25.96 8.68
CA GLU A 130 40.33 -25.53 9.78
C GLU A 130 40.65 -24.27 10.60
N GLU A 131 40.94 -23.14 9.94
CA GLU A 131 40.52 -21.84 10.48
C GLU A 131 39.65 -21.10 9.46
N LYS A 132 38.41 -21.60 9.28
CA LYS A 132 37.35 -20.83 8.62
C LYS A 132 37.09 -19.57 9.45
N LYS A 133 37.85 -18.52 9.15
CA LYS A 133 37.65 -17.16 9.65
C LYS A 133 36.16 -16.88 9.62
N ASN A 134 35.62 -16.69 10.81
CA ASN A 134 34.25 -16.30 11.09
C ASN A 134 34.08 -14.85 10.59
N VAL A 135 34.15 -14.64 9.28
CA VAL A 135 33.95 -13.32 8.66
C VAL A 135 32.54 -12.92 9.04
N PRO A 136 32.34 -11.83 9.81
CA PRO A 136 31.02 -11.38 10.20
C PRO A 136 30.16 -11.30 8.95
N HIS A 137 29.00 -11.94 8.97
CA HIS A 137 28.05 -11.85 7.87
C HIS A 137 27.59 -10.39 7.78
N VAL A 138 28.31 -9.57 7.00
CA VAL A 138 27.96 -8.16 6.81
C VAL A 138 26.68 -8.14 5.98
N ILE A 139 25.57 -7.86 6.66
CA ILE A 139 24.27 -7.75 6.01
C ILE A 139 24.29 -6.50 5.12
N CYS A 140 24.26 -6.71 3.81
CA CYS A 140 24.30 -5.63 2.83
C CYS A 140 22.89 -5.04 2.64
N TYR A 141 22.53 -4.02 3.45
CA TYR A 141 21.24 -3.32 3.34
C TYR A 141 21.16 -2.32 2.18
N THR A 142 22.25 -2.12 1.41
CA THR A 142 22.27 -1.18 0.27
C THR A 142 21.47 -1.71 -0.93
N HIS A 143 21.31 -3.03 -1.04
CA HIS A 143 20.59 -3.68 -2.14
C HIS A 143 19.48 -4.60 -1.61
N LEU A 144 18.36 -3.99 -1.20
CA LEU A 144 17.15 -4.71 -0.79
C LEU A 144 16.24 -5.02 -1.99
N PRO A 145 15.54 -6.17 -1.98
CA PRO A 145 14.69 -6.59 -3.09
C PRO A 145 13.53 -5.62 -3.28
N LYS A 146 13.29 -5.22 -4.53
CA LYS A 146 12.21 -4.29 -4.91
C LYS A 146 10.98 -5.02 -5.42
N ASP A 147 11.20 -6.15 -6.06
CA ASP A 147 10.21 -6.96 -6.76
C ASP A 147 10.22 -8.40 -6.24
N PRO A 148 9.08 -9.11 -6.30
CA PRO A 148 8.98 -10.47 -5.77
C PRO A 148 9.88 -11.47 -6.50
N ASP A 149 10.25 -11.19 -7.75
CA ASP A 149 11.14 -12.05 -8.55
C ASP A 149 12.60 -12.03 -8.04
N GLN A 150 12.93 -11.14 -7.11
CA GLN A 150 14.24 -11.04 -6.45
C GLN A 150 14.27 -11.77 -5.08
N LEU A 151 13.16 -12.38 -4.70
CA LEU A 151 13.05 -13.25 -3.54
C LEU A 151 13.40 -14.68 -3.96
N ASP A 152 14.00 -15.45 -3.05
CA ASP A 152 14.12 -16.89 -3.25
C ASP A 152 12.76 -17.60 -3.07
N ASP A 153 12.71 -18.90 -3.36
CA ASP A 153 11.46 -19.66 -3.32
C ASP A 153 10.80 -19.66 -1.92
N ASP A 154 11.60 -19.75 -0.85
CA ASP A 154 11.12 -19.76 0.52
C ASP A 154 10.62 -18.37 0.96
N GLU A 155 11.37 -17.31 0.64
CA GLU A 155 10.97 -15.92 0.85
C GLU A 155 9.70 -15.57 0.07
N PHE A 156 9.55 -16.10 -1.14
CA PHE A 156 8.36 -15.90 -1.97
C PHE A 156 7.10 -16.51 -1.34
N GLN A 157 7.21 -17.65 -0.65
CA GLN A 157 6.09 -18.22 0.10
C GLN A 157 5.65 -17.29 1.24
N VAL A 158 6.60 -16.72 1.99
CA VAL A 158 6.30 -15.72 3.03
C VAL A 158 5.65 -14.47 2.40
N TYR A 159 6.12 -14.05 1.24
CA TYR A 159 5.50 -12.97 0.46
C TYR A 159 4.05 -13.28 0.07
N ALA A 160 3.76 -14.52 -0.36
CA ALA A 160 2.40 -14.94 -0.69
C ALA A 160 1.46 -14.87 0.54
N ASN A 161 1.97 -15.23 1.73
CA ASN A 161 1.23 -15.14 2.98
C ASN A 161 0.95 -13.69 3.39
N LEU A 162 1.96 -12.81 3.37
CA LEU A 162 1.77 -11.37 3.61
C LEU A 162 0.84 -10.72 2.59
N ARG A 163 0.94 -11.11 1.32
CA ARG A 163 0.05 -10.61 0.26
C ARG A 163 -1.40 -11.01 0.54
N SER A 164 -1.63 -12.25 0.99
CA SER A 164 -2.96 -12.75 1.36
C SER A 164 -3.53 -12.00 2.56
N TRP A 165 -2.71 -11.74 3.60
CA TRP A 165 -3.08 -10.87 4.72
C TRP A 165 -3.47 -9.47 4.24
N ARG A 166 -2.66 -8.84 3.38
CA ARG A 166 -2.94 -7.48 2.86
C ARG A 166 -4.24 -7.43 2.07
N LEU A 167 -4.56 -8.47 1.29
CA LEU A 167 -5.82 -8.54 0.54
C LEU A 167 -7.02 -8.65 1.48
N ARG A 168 -6.92 -9.43 2.55
CA ARG A 168 -7.94 -9.50 3.61
C ARG A 168 -8.16 -8.12 4.24
N ARG A 169 -7.06 -7.46 4.64
CA ARG A 169 -7.09 -6.15 5.28
C ARG A 169 -7.65 -5.04 4.38
N LYS A 170 -7.37 -5.11 3.08
CA LYS A 170 -8.01 -4.24 2.06
C LYS A 170 -9.53 -4.36 2.10
N ASN A 171 -10.05 -5.59 2.15
CA ASN A 171 -11.50 -5.82 2.09
C ASN A 171 -12.19 -5.32 3.36
N GLU A 172 -11.54 -5.47 4.52
CA GLU A 172 -12.04 -4.97 5.81
C GLU A 172 -12.11 -3.45 5.87
N LEU A 173 -11.08 -2.77 5.34
CA LEU A 173 -10.96 -1.32 5.40
C LEU A 173 -11.57 -0.61 4.17
N GLU A 174 -11.99 -1.35 3.17
CA GLU A 174 -12.45 -0.85 1.86
C GLU A 174 -11.42 0.09 1.18
N VAL A 175 -10.13 -0.17 1.36
CA VAL A 175 -9.03 0.62 0.76
C VAL A 175 -8.24 -0.18 -0.28
N GLU A 176 -7.56 0.52 -1.18
CA GLU A 176 -6.69 -0.14 -2.16
C GLU A 176 -5.44 -0.74 -1.48
N PRO A 177 -4.91 -1.89 -1.95
CA PRO A 177 -3.87 -2.63 -1.21
C PRO A 177 -2.60 -1.80 -0.99
N TYR A 178 -2.22 -1.01 -1.99
CA TYR A 178 -1.00 -0.21 -1.95
C TYR A 178 -1.08 0.97 -0.95
N LYS A 179 -2.29 1.33 -0.48
CA LYS A 179 -2.47 2.32 0.59
C LYS A 179 -2.12 1.74 1.96
N ILE A 180 -2.26 0.41 2.14
CA ILE A 180 -1.79 -0.32 3.32
C ILE A 180 -0.26 -0.40 3.27
N CYS A 181 0.27 -1.09 2.27
CA CYS A 181 1.71 -1.17 1.99
C CYS A 181 1.97 -1.54 0.54
N GLN A 182 3.08 -1.05 -0.01
CA GLN A 182 3.49 -1.33 -1.39
C GLN A 182 4.17 -2.70 -1.49
N ASN A 183 4.28 -3.27 -2.70
CA ASN A 183 4.93 -4.57 -2.90
C ASN A 183 6.40 -4.55 -2.45
N ARG A 184 7.12 -3.48 -2.79
CA ARG A 184 8.50 -3.27 -2.34
C ARG A 184 8.64 -3.31 -0.82
N THR A 185 7.70 -2.71 -0.08
CA THR A 185 7.70 -2.75 1.39
C THR A 185 7.64 -4.19 1.91
N LEU A 186 6.81 -5.04 1.29
CA LEU A 186 6.71 -6.46 1.69
C LEU A 186 8.02 -7.21 1.43
N CYS A 187 8.61 -7.05 0.24
CA CYS A 187 9.86 -7.71 -0.12
C CYS A 187 11.02 -7.27 0.79
N GLU A 188 11.12 -5.96 1.05
CA GLU A 188 12.14 -5.41 1.94
C GLU A 188 11.98 -5.90 3.38
N LEU A 189 10.75 -5.92 3.90
CA LEU A 189 10.43 -6.41 5.23
C LEU A 189 10.86 -7.86 5.42
N ILE A 190 10.50 -8.73 4.46
CA ILE A 190 10.89 -10.15 4.48
C ILE A 190 12.42 -10.28 4.52
N ARG A 191 13.14 -9.57 3.65
CA ARG A 191 14.60 -9.67 3.58
C ARG A 191 15.27 -9.17 4.86
N ARG A 192 14.72 -8.14 5.51
CA ARG A 192 15.24 -7.64 6.80
C ARG A 192 15.10 -8.68 7.91
N VAL A 193 13.90 -9.24 8.10
CA VAL A 193 13.65 -10.29 9.11
C VAL A 193 14.45 -11.56 8.79
N ARG A 194 14.60 -11.89 7.51
CA ARG A 194 15.43 -13.01 7.06
C ARG A 194 16.90 -12.78 7.37
N ASN A 195 17.42 -11.57 7.24
CA ASN A 195 18.82 -11.30 7.55
C ASN A 195 19.09 -11.16 9.05
N ASP A 196 18.13 -10.62 9.80
CA ASP A 196 18.20 -10.46 11.25
C ASP A 196 16.89 -10.97 11.88
N CYS A 197 16.96 -12.10 12.58
CA CYS A 197 15.80 -12.74 13.18
C CYS A 197 15.22 -11.95 14.37
N LEU A 198 16.00 -11.05 14.97
CA LEU A 198 15.56 -10.19 16.06
C LEU A 198 14.96 -8.89 15.54
N TRP A 199 15.21 -8.53 14.29
CA TRP A 199 14.73 -7.29 13.69
C TRP A 199 13.20 -7.24 13.69
N GLY A 200 12.65 -6.20 14.31
CA GLY A 200 11.20 -5.99 14.41
C GLY A 200 10.47 -6.98 15.32
N ALA A 201 11.16 -7.89 16.01
CA ALA A 201 10.55 -8.89 16.87
C ALA A 201 10.26 -8.33 18.27
N SER A 202 9.01 -8.49 18.74
CA SER A 202 8.68 -8.25 20.14
C SER A 202 9.31 -9.34 21.00
N SER A 203 9.94 -8.95 22.11
CA SER A 203 10.47 -9.83 23.15
C SER A 203 9.46 -10.88 23.66
N SER A 204 8.16 -10.62 23.50
CA SER A 204 7.07 -11.52 23.88
C SER A 204 7.12 -12.92 23.22
N SER A 205 7.73 -13.03 22.02
CA SER A 205 7.84 -14.31 21.31
C SER A 205 9.14 -15.08 21.63
N ALA A 206 10.09 -14.45 22.32
CA ALA A 206 11.39 -15.04 22.70
C ALA A 206 11.40 -15.60 24.14
N SER A 207 10.23 -15.87 24.72
CA SER A 207 10.12 -16.47 26.04
C SER A 207 10.41 -17.97 25.98
N ASN A 208 11.69 -18.35 26.05
CA ASN A 208 12.08 -19.58 26.73
C ASN A 208 13.51 -19.49 27.27
N ASN A 209 13.57 -19.44 28.60
CA ASN A 209 14.69 -19.85 29.46
C ASN A 209 16.01 -19.11 29.27
N ASN A 210 16.22 -18.05 30.04
CA ASN A 210 17.17 -18.06 31.15
C ASN A 210 17.13 -16.73 31.91
N ASN A 211 17.32 -16.82 33.23
CA ASN A 211 17.42 -15.71 34.19
C ASN A 211 18.68 -14.86 33.96
N ASP A 212 18.83 -14.28 32.76
CA ASP A 212 19.78 -13.21 32.54
C ASP A 212 19.01 -11.91 32.39
N THR A 213 19.59 -10.86 32.96
CA THR A 213 19.00 -9.56 33.26
C THR A 213 18.83 -8.79 31.95
N THR A 214 17.94 -9.29 31.10
CA THR A 214 17.88 -8.99 29.68
C THR A 214 17.04 -7.74 29.46
N ASN A 215 17.67 -6.73 28.85
CA ASN A 215 17.02 -5.54 28.30
C ASN A 215 15.72 -5.94 27.61
N GLU A 216 14.59 -5.68 28.26
CA GLU A 216 13.29 -5.75 27.61
C GLU A 216 13.34 -4.76 26.46
N ARG A 217 13.34 -5.26 25.22
CA ARG A 217 13.24 -4.40 24.05
C ARG A 217 11.95 -3.61 24.15
N ASN A 218 12.06 -2.30 24.21
CA ASN A 218 10.90 -1.44 24.29
C ASN A 218 10.17 -1.46 22.94
N GLU A 219 8.84 -1.28 22.97
CA GLU A 219 8.03 -1.17 21.74
C GLU A 219 8.53 -0.02 20.85
N GLU A 220 9.11 1.02 21.44
CA GLU A 220 9.69 2.15 20.74
C GLU A 220 10.94 1.77 19.93
N ASP A 221 11.79 0.87 20.44
CA ASP A 221 12.97 0.38 19.71
C ASP A 221 12.54 -0.42 18.48
N VAL A 222 11.56 -1.30 18.64
CA VAL A 222 10.96 -2.07 17.56
C VAL A 222 10.29 -1.15 16.53
N ALA A 223 9.60 -0.12 16.99
CA ALA A 223 9.01 0.88 16.12
C ALA A 223 10.07 1.64 15.31
N ASN A 224 11.18 2.01 15.94
CA ASN A 224 12.29 2.68 15.26
C ASN A 224 12.91 1.77 14.19
N GLU A 225 13.16 0.49 14.50
CA GLU A 225 13.63 -0.49 13.52
C GLU A 225 12.67 -0.63 12.32
N LEU A 226 11.36 -0.71 12.58
CA LEU A 226 10.34 -0.86 11.53
C LEU A 226 10.22 0.38 10.63
N VAL A 227 10.45 1.59 11.16
CA VAL A 227 10.44 2.83 10.38
C VAL A 227 11.58 2.88 9.35
N ASP A 228 12.68 2.16 9.59
CA ASP A 228 13.77 2.05 8.61
C ASP A 228 13.36 1.27 7.36
N CYS A 229 12.29 0.48 7.41
CA CYS A 229 11.77 -0.26 6.27
C CYS A 229 11.03 0.66 5.28
N TRP A 230 11.40 0.58 4.00
CA TRP A 230 10.86 1.47 2.99
C TRP A 230 9.32 1.43 2.90
N GLY A 231 8.69 2.59 3.07
CA GLY A 231 7.23 2.76 2.95
C GLY A 231 6.44 2.49 4.25
N LEU A 232 7.15 2.18 5.35
CA LEU A 232 6.61 2.24 6.71
C LEU A 232 6.96 3.58 7.35
N GLY A 233 5.95 4.43 7.50
CA GLY A 233 6.10 5.68 8.26
C GLY A 233 5.61 5.50 9.70
N PRO A 234 5.89 6.48 10.58
CA PRO A 234 5.49 6.42 11.99
C PRO A 234 4.02 6.07 12.22
N SER A 235 3.11 6.59 11.40
CA SER A 235 1.67 6.29 11.51
C SER A 235 1.30 4.82 11.28
N LYS A 236 2.11 4.08 10.52
CA LYS A 236 1.88 2.64 10.27
C LYS A 236 2.54 1.75 11.32
N VAL A 237 3.50 2.30 12.04
CA VAL A 237 4.34 1.60 13.01
C VAL A 237 3.92 1.92 14.45
N ALA A 238 3.04 2.91 14.66
CA ALA A 238 2.35 3.12 15.92
C ALA A 238 1.75 1.81 16.46
N ALA A 239 1.61 1.70 17.78
CA ALA A 239 1.10 0.51 18.46
C ALA A 239 -0.21 0.01 17.82
N GLY A 240 -0.24 -1.26 17.42
CA GLY A 240 -1.37 -1.87 16.72
C GLY A 240 -1.54 -1.45 15.25
N GLY A 241 -0.56 -0.74 14.68
CA GLY A 241 -0.54 -0.38 13.27
C GLY A 241 -0.18 -1.55 12.35
N PHE A 242 -0.23 -1.30 11.04
CA PHE A 242 0.06 -2.31 10.03
C PHE A 242 1.46 -2.93 10.13
N GLY A 243 2.45 -2.19 10.65
CA GLY A 243 3.80 -2.71 10.92
C GLY A 243 3.77 -3.94 11.82
N TRP A 244 3.10 -3.82 12.96
CA TRP A 244 2.94 -4.88 13.95
C TRP A 244 2.12 -6.05 13.42
N GLU A 245 1.03 -5.78 12.70
CA GLU A 245 0.23 -6.84 12.08
C GLU A 245 1.05 -7.67 11.07
N MET A 246 1.91 -7.01 10.26
CA MET A 246 2.79 -7.73 9.33
C MET A 246 3.84 -8.55 10.08
N MET A 247 4.43 -8.01 11.15
CA MET A 247 5.37 -8.76 11.98
C MET A 247 4.71 -9.97 12.65
N ALA A 248 3.45 -9.86 13.07
CA ALA A 248 2.70 -10.99 13.60
C ALA A 248 2.46 -12.09 12.54
N VAL A 249 2.24 -11.71 11.27
CA VAL A 249 2.14 -12.69 10.17
C VAL A 249 3.49 -13.35 9.90
N ILE A 250 4.58 -12.59 9.85
CA ILE A 250 5.92 -13.14 9.64
C ILE A 250 6.35 -14.05 10.80
N GLY A 251 6.02 -13.66 12.04
CA GLY A 251 6.33 -14.41 13.25
C GLY A 251 5.57 -15.72 13.42
N GLN A 252 4.67 -16.08 12.50
CA GLN A 252 4.07 -17.42 12.48
C GLN A 252 5.14 -18.49 12.25
N ASP A 253 5.09 -19.58 13.02
CA ASP A 253 6.09 -20.66 12.99
C ASP A 253 6.40 -21.18 11.57
N GLU A 254 5.37 -21.29 10.72
CA GLU A 254 5.52 -21.74 9.34
C GLU A 254 6.39 -20.78 8.51
N ASN A 255 6.15 -19.48 8.65
CA ASN A 255 6.91 -18.44 7.94
C ASN A 255 8.34 -18.35 8.49
N MET A 256 8.52 -18.44 9.80
CA MET A 256 9.84 -18.42 10.42
C MET A 256 10.71 -19.60 9.95
N LYS A 257 10.12 -20.80 9.83
CA LYS A 257 10.81 -21.99 9.27
C LYS A 257 11.22 -21.79 7.81
N LEU A 258 10.40 -21.13 6.99
CA LEU A 258 10.75 -20.80 5.60
C LEU A 258 11.93 -19.83 5.55
N LEU A 259 11.93 -18.78 6.37
CA LEU A 259 13.05 -17.83 6.43
C LEU A 259 14.33 -18.49 6.93
N GLU A 260 14.24 -19.45 7.86
CA GLU A 260 15.38 -20.25 8.29
C GLU A 260 15.97 -21.10 7.15
N LYS A 261 15.13 -21.81 6.39
CA LYS A 261 15.56 -22.56 5.20
C LYS A 261 16.22 -21.67 4.15
N SER A 262 15.67 -20.48 3.90
CA SER A 262 16.30 -19.49 2.99
C SER A 262 17.71 -19.12 3.45
N ARG A 263 17.93 -18.95 4.76
CA ARG A 263 19.28 -18.68 5.32
C ARG A 263 20.23 -19.85 5.08
N GLU A 264 19.76 -21.07 5.26
CA GLU A 264 20.56 -22.30 5.07
C GLU A 264 20.93 -22.52 3.60
N SER A 265 19.98 -22.38 2.68
CA SER A 265 20.19 -22.51 1.23
C SER A 265 21.26 -21.55 0.71
N THR A 266 21.27 -20.32 1.22
CA THR A 266 22.31 -19.33 0.85
C THR A 266 23.70 -19.70 1.38
N LYS A 267 23.79 -20.38 2.54
CA LYS A 267 25.06 -20.88 3.06
C LYS A 267 25.61 -22.03 2.21
N GLN A 268 24.74 -22.88 1.68
CA GLN A 268 25.14 -24.01 0.82
C GLN A 268 25.68 -23.53 -0.53
N ASN A 269 25.03 -22.55 -1.17
CA ASN A 269 25.49 -22.00 -2.46
C ASN A 269 26.81 -21.21 -2.39
N LYS A 270 27.31 -20.91 -1.18
CA LYS A 270 28.60 -20.23 -0.97
C LYS A 270 29.77 -21.18 -0.68
N LYS A 271 29.49 -22.48 -0.47
CA LYS A 271 30.52 -23.52 -0.34
C LYS A 271 30.87 -24.07 -1.70
#